data_AF-A0A9X9M2M1-F1
#
_entry.id   AF-A0A9X9M2M1-F1
#
_cell.length_a   1.000
_cell.length_b   1.000
_cell.length_c   1.000
_cell.angle_alpha   90.00
_cell.angle_beta   90.00
_cell.angle_gamma   90.00
#
_symmetry.space_group_name_H-M   'P 1'
#
loop_
_entity.id
_entity.type
_entity.pdbx_description
1 polymer ?
#
loop_
_entity_poly.entity_id
_entity_poly.type
_entity_poly.pdbx_seq_one_letter_code
_entity_poly.pdbx_strand_id
1 'polypeptide(L)'
;ADVSRGESCKENCTCPSCSLRAPTISDLLNDQDLLDVIRIKLDPCHPTVKNWRNFASKWGMPYDELCFLEQRPQSPTLEFLLRNSQRPVGQLMELCRLYHRADVEKVLHRWVDEEWPKRGRGDHPRNF
;
A
#
# COMPACT_ATOMS: atom_id res chain seq x y z
N ALA A 1 35.99 23.91 -10.00
CA ALA A 1 35.89 22.55 -10.55
C ALA A 1 34.44 22.32 -10.95
N ASP A 2 34.28 21.74 -12.12
CA ASP A 2 33.08 21.70 -12.96
C ASP A 2 31.84 21.11 -12.27
N VAL A 3 30.72 21.84 -12.26
CA VAL A 3 29.40 21.31 -11.91
C VAL A 3 28.81 20.77 -13.20
N SER A 4 29.10 19.50 -13.47
CA SER A 4 28.55 18.79 -14.62
C SER A 4 27.02 18.78 -14.52
N ARG A 5 26.38 19.48 -15.46
CA ARG A 5 24.94 19.40 -15.76
C ARG A 5 24.53 17.93 -15.80
N GLY A 6 23.66 17.52 -14.88
CA GLY A 6 23.08 16.18 -14.90
C GLY A 6 22.29 15.99 -16.18
N GLU A 7 22.86 15.24 -17.13
CA GLU A 7 22.14 14.76 -18.29
C GLU A 7 20.99 13.87 -17.79
N SER A 8 19.76 14.24 -18.16
CA SER A 8 18.57 13.43 -17.88
C SER A 8 18.79 12.03 -18.45
N CYS A 9 18.65 11.02 -17.60
CA CYS A 9 18.82 9.63 -18.01
C CYS A 9 17.83 9.29 -19.15
N LYS A 10 18.30 8.54 -20.15
CA LYS A 10 17.47 8.09 -21.29
C LYS A 10 16.29 7.24 -20.81
N GLU A 11 15.22 7.20 -21.60
CA GLU A 11 14.12 6.24 -21.41
C GLU A 11 14.69 4.81 -21.37
N ASN A 12 14.31 4.03 -20.35
CA ASN A 12 14.83 2.70 -20.01
C ASN A 12 16.24 2.63 -19.40
N CYS A 13 16.74 3.71 -18.80
CA CYS A 13 17.97 3.66 -18.01
C CYS A 13 17.81 2.75 -16.79
N THR A 14 18.72 1.79 -16.63
CA THR A 14 18.74 0.80 -15.52
C THR A 14 19.57 1.29 -14.32
N CYS A 15 19.85 2.58 -14.24
CA CYS A 15 20.68 3.14 -13.19
C CYS A 15 20.00 3.01 -11.80
N PRO A 16 20.76 2.87 -10.69
CA PRO A 16 20.17 2.78 -9.35
C PRO A 16 19.28 3.97 -8.99
N SER A 17 19.60 5.17 -9.50
CA SER A 17 18.78 6.38 -9.35
C SER A 17 17.57 6.46 -10.29
N CYS A 18 17.49 5.58 -11.28
CA CYS A 18 16.40 5.48 -12.27
C CYS A 18 15.38 4.39 -11.91
N SER A 19 15.76 3.48 -11.02
CA SER A 19 14.90 2.39 -10.56
C SER A 19 13.88 2.95 -9.56
N LEU A 20 12.59 2.74 -9.82
CA LEU A 20 11.56 3.05 -8.85
C LEU A 20 11.84 2.29 -7.54
N ARG A 21 11.78 3.00 -6.42
CA ARG A 21 11.78 2.34 -5.11
C ARG A 21 10.58 1.42 -4.98
N ALA A 22 10.69 0.42 -4.12
CA ALA A 22 9.54 -0.37 -3.71
C ALA A 22 8.46 0.55 -3.11
N PRO A 23 7.17 0.32 -3.42
CA PRO A 23 6.10 1.13 -2.85
C PRO A 23 5.94 0.84 -1.37
N THR A 24 5.65 1.88 -0.60
CA THR A 24 5.22 1.78 0.81
C THR A 24 3.71 1.89 0.92
N ILE A 25 3.16 1.56 2.09
CA ILE A 25 1.73 1.74 2.36
C ILE A 25 1.32 3.21 2.19
N SER A 26 2.20 4.17 2.48
CA SER A 26 1.94 5.60 2.21
C SER A 26 1.70 5.89 0.73
N ASP A 27 2.36 5.20 -0.18
CA ASP A 27 2.15 5.38 -1.62
C ASP A 27 0.80 4.83 -2.07
N LEU A 28 0.43 3.66 -1.54
CA LEU A 28 -0.87 3.05 -1.73
C LEU A 28 -1.99 3.96 -1.20
N LEU A 29 -1.78 4.62 -0.06
CA LEU A 29 -2.75 5.56 0.52
C LEU A 29 -2.97 6.82 -0.33
N ASN A 30 -2.06 7.14 -1.26
CA ASN A 30 -2.23 8.24 -2.22
C ASN A 30 -3.05 7.81 -3.46
N ASP A 31 -3.56 6.58 -3.50
CA ASP A 31 -4.39 6.04 -4.57
C ASP A 31 -5.79 5.73 -4.02
N GLN A 32 -6.73 6.66 -4.23
CA GLN A 32 -8.04 6.61 -3.58
C GLN A 32 -8.88 5.42 -4.07
N ASP A 33 -8.84 5.12 -5.37
CA ASP A 33 -9.59 4.01 -5.96
C ASP A 33 -9.09 2.66 -5.41
N LEU A 34 -7.76 2.49 -5.35
CA LEU A 34 -7.15 1.31 -4.74
C LEU A 34 -7.53 1.19 -3.27
N LEU A 35 -7.43 2.29 -2.52
CA LEU A 35 -7.78 2.33 -1.11
C LEU A 35 -9.23 1.93 -0.87
N ASP A 36 -10.17 2.43 -1.68
CA ASP A 36 -11.59 2.11 -1.55
C ASP A 36 -11.87 0.62 -1.83
N VAL A 37 -11.22 0.03 -2.84
CA VAL A 37 -11.30 -1.41 -3.11
C VAL A 37 -10.79 -2.22 -1.91
N ILE A 38 -9.65 -1.83 -1.31
CA ILE A 38 -9.09 -2.52 -0.15
C ILE A 38 -10.02 -2.39 1.06
N ARG A 39 -10.58 -1.20 1.31
CA ARG A 39 -11.54 -0.95 2.40
C ARG A 39 -12.78 -1.82 2.26
N ILE A 40 -13.39 -1.88 1.08
CA ILE A 40 -14.55 -2.75 0.81
C ILE A 40 -14.24 -4.22 1.13
N LYS A 41 -13.02 -4.67 0.86
CA LYS A 41 -12.59 -6.06 1.08
C LYS A 41 -12.20 -6.36 2.53
N LEU A 42 -11.66 -5.38 3.26
CA LEU A 42 -11.07 -5.60 4.58
C LEU A 42 -11.91 -5.07 5.73
N ASP A 43 -12.78 -4.07 5.53
CA ASP A 43 -13.66 -3.53 6.59
C ASP A 43 -14.73 -4.52 7.09
N PRO A 44 -15.37 -5.35 6.24
CA PRO A 44 -16.40 -6.27 6.71
C PRO A 44 -15.90 -7.26 7.78
N CYS A 45 -16.69 -7.44 8.84
CA CYS A 45 -16.47 -8.46 9.84
C CYS A 45 -17.31 -9.70 9.50
N HIS A 46 -16.65 -10.73 8.97
CA HIS A 46 -17.29 -12.02 8.69
C HIS A 46 -16.54 -13.14 9.44
N PRO A 47 -17.22 -14.05 10.17
CA PRO A 47 -16.57 -15.02 11.05
C PRO A 47 -15.51 -15.91 10.38
N THR A 48 -15.69 -16.23 9.10
CA THR A 48 -14.80 -17.13 8.35
C THR A 48 -13.77 -16.40 7.49
N VAL A 49 -13.90 -15.09 7.28
CA VAL A 49 -13.02 -14.32 6.39
C VAL A 49 -12.14 -13.41 7.23
N LYS A 50 -10.82 -13.60 7.11
CA LYS A 50 -9.84 -12.79 7.84
C LYS A 50 -9.84 -11.36 7.32
N ASN A 51 -9.85 -10.37 8.20
CA ASN A 51 -10.06 -8.97 7.84
C ASN A 51 -8.97 -8.05 8.42
N TRP A 52 -9.20 -6.73 8.40
CA TRP A 52 -8.26 -5.74 8.94
C TRP A 52 -7.84 -6.06 10.38
N ARG A 53 -8.73 -6.61 11.22
CA ARG A 53 -8.46 -6.92 12.63
C ARG A 53 -7.40 -8.01 12.76
N ASN A 54 -7.47 -9.02 11.90
CA ASN A 54 -6.46 -10.09 11.87
C ASN A 54 -5.10 -9.55 11.43
N PHE A 55 -5.09 -8.65 10.45
CA PHE A 55 -3.88 -8.03 9.92
C PHE A 55 -3.22 -7.15 10.99
N ALA A 56 -4.01 -6.27 11.61
CA ALA A 56 -3.57 -5.40 12.69
C ALA A 56 -3.05 -6.19 13.91
N SER A 57 -3.78 -7.23 14.33
CA SER A 57 -3.34 -8.12 15.40
C SER A 57 -2.02 -8.82 15.06
N LYS A 58 -1.85 -9.30 13.82
CA LYS A 58 -0.60 -9.93 13.38
C LYS A 58 0.60 -8.98 13.40
N TRP A 59 0.35 -7.69 13.17
CA TRP A 59 1.36 -6.63 13.28
C TRP A 59 1.47 -6.02 14.68
N GLY A 60 0.88 -6.66 15.69
CA GLY A 60 1.10 -6.32 17.09
C GLY A 60 0.18 -5.24 17.64
N MET A 61 -0.90 -4.88 16.94
CA MET A 61 -1.90 -3.96 17.51
C MET A 61 -2.55 -4.59 18.75
N PRO A 62 -2.50 -3.93 19.92
CA PRO A 62 -3.13 -4.40 21.15
C PRO A 62 -4.64 -4.61 21.03
N TYR A 63 -5.20 -5.50 21.85
CA TYR A 63 -6.62 -5.86 21.78
C TYR A 63 -7.56 -4.67 22.05
N ASP A 64 -7.23 -3.84 23.04
CA ASP A 64 -7.93 -2.61 23.37
C ASP A 64 -7.91 -1.60 22.22
N GLU A 65 -6.78 -1.47 21.52
CA GLU A 65 -6.70 -0.65 20.31
C GLU A 65 -7.55 -1.21 19.16
N LEU A 66 -7.61 -2.53 18.98
CA LEU A 66 -8.50 -3.16 18.00
C LEU A 66 -9.96 -2.84 18.32
N CYS A 67 -10.38 -3.02 19.58
CA CYS A 67 -11.74 -2.69 20.02
C CYS A 67 -12.06 -1.20 19.87
N PHE A 68 -11.08 -0.32 20.12
CA PHE A 68 -11.24 1.11 19.92
C PHE A 68 -11.51 1.45 18.44
N LEU A 69 -10.77 0.85 17.49
CA LEU A 69 -10.99 1.08 16.06
C LEU A 69 -12.36 0.56 15.58
N GLU A 70 -12.87 -0.54 16.16
CA GLU A 70 -14.20 -1.08 15.84
C GLU A 70 -15.36 -0.14 16.19
N GLN A 71 -15.17 0.71 17.20
CA GLN A 71 -16.21 1.63 17.69
C GLN A 71 -16.25 2.96 16.93
N ARG A 72 -15.28 3.20 16.05
CA ARG A 72 -15.15 4.49 15.35
C ARG A 72 -15.98 4.50 14.06
N PRO A 73 -16.47 5.68 13.65
CA PRO A 73 -17.17 5.83 12.38
C PRO A 73 -16.22 5.80 11.17
N GLN A 74 -14.91 5.91 11.40
CA GLN A 74 -13.90 5.82 10.33
C GLN A 74 -13.62 4.36 9.96
N SER A 75 -13.20 4.14 8.71
CA SER A 75 -12.75 2.82 8.25
C SER A 75 -11.59 2.32 9.10
N PRO A 76 -11.72 1.18 9.79
CA PRO A 76 -10.63 0.63 10.59
C PRO A 76 -9.49 0.10 9.71
N THR A 77 -9.76 -0.29 8.46
CA THR A 77 -8.71 -0.60 7.47
C THR A 77 -7.83 0.61 7.17
N LEU A 78 -8.43 1.80 7.00
CA LEU A 78 -7.68 3.03 6.75
C LEU A 78 -6.75 3.36 7.92
N GLU A 79 -7.26 3.33 9.15
CA GLU A 79 -6.45 3.59 10.35
C GLU A 79 -5.32 2.57 10.52
N PHE A 80 -5.59 1.29 10.28
CA PHE A 80 -4.57 0.23 10.26
C PHE A 80 -3.44 0.53 9.26
N LEU A 81 -3.79 0.93 8.03
CA LEU A 81 -2.82 1.25 6.98
C LEU A 81 -2.03 2.52 7.31
N LEU A 82 -2.68 3.58 7.82
CA LEU A 82 -2.03 4.83 8.22
C LEU A 82 -0.94 4.60 9.28
N ARG A 83 -1.26 3.81 10.32
CA ARG A 83 -0.30 3.46 11.38
C ARG A 83 0.90 2.64 10.89
N ASN A 84 0.78 2.02 9.72
CA ASN A 84 1.82 1.22 9.10
C ASN A 84 2.34 1.85 7.79
N SER A 85 2.10 3.14 7.56
CA SER A 85 2.39 3.85 6.31
C SER A 85 3.83 3.69 5.80
N GLN A 86 4.79 3.51 6.70
CA GLN A 86 6.21 3.35 6.35
C GLN A 86 6.59 1.93 5.92
N ARG A 87 5.72 0.94 6.15
CA ARG A 87 6.00 -0.45 5.73
C ARG A 87 5.94 -0.57 4.21
N PRO A 88 6.79 -1.44 3.60
CA PRO A 88 6.65 -1.81 2.20
C PRO A 88 5.31 -2.50 1.93
N VAL A 89 4.70 -2.26 0.77
CA VAL A 89 3.47 -2.97 0.35
C VAL A 89 3.69 -4.48 0.29
N GLY A 90 4.92 -4.93 0.01
CA GLY A 90 5.28 -6.36 0.04
C GLY A 90 4.95 -7.05 1.37
N GLN A 91 5.11 -6.36 2.51
CA GLN A 91 4.74 -6.92 3.82
C GLN A 91 3.21 -7.04 3.99
N LEU A 92 2.44 -6.10 3.42
CA LEU A 92 0.98 -6.21 3.39
C LEU A 92 0.53 -7.40 2.53
N MET A 93 1.24 -7.68 1.43
CA MET A 93 0.98 -8.85 0.59
C MET A 93 1.33 -10.16 1.31
N GLU A 94 2.37 -10.18 2.15
CA GLU A 94 2.66 -11.33 3.02
C GLU A 94 1.53 -11.63 4.01
N LEU A 95 0.89 -10.61 4.58
CA LEU A 95 -0.32 -10.81 5.39
C LEU A 95 -1.47 -11.40 4.56
N CYS A 96 -1.63 -10.93 3.32
CA CYS A 96 -2.64 -11.47 2.43
C CYS A 96 -2.40 -12.97 2.18
N ARG A 97 -1.16 -13.37 1.92
CA ARG A 97 -0.78 -14.79 1.76
C ARG A 97 -1.02 -15.60 3.03
N LEU A 98 -0.57 -15.09 4.18
CA LEU A 98 -0.71 -15.74 5.48
C LEU A 98 -2.18 -16.04 5.82
N TYR A 99 -3.08 -15.11 5.50
CA TYR A 99 -4.50 -15.23 5.80
C TYR A 99 -5.33 -15.68 4.60
N HIS A 100 -4.69 -16.16 3.53
CA HIS A 100 -5.33 -16.62 2.30
C HIS A 100 -6.30 -15.60 1.68
N ARG A 101 -6.01 -14.30 1.82
CA ARG A 101 -6.75 -13.18 1.20
C ARG A 101 -6.25 -12.91 -0.21
N ALA A 102 -6.40 -13.90 -1.08
CA ALA A 102 -6.00 -13.81 -2.48
C ALA A 102 -6.74 -12.69 -3.25
N ASP A 103 -7.96 -12.35 -2.82
CA ASP A 103 -8.76 -11.26 -3.39
C ASP A 103 -8.17 -9.87 -3.13
N VAL A 104 -7.46 -9.68 -2.02
CA VAL A 104 -6.70 -8.46 -1.71
C VAL A 104 -5.31 -8.55 -2.33
N GLU A 105 -4.65 -9.70 -2.23
CA GLU A 105 -3.31 -9.91 -2.81
C GLU A 105 -3.30 -9.62 -4.32
N LYS A 106 -4.31 -10.08 -5.07
CA LYS A 106 -4.44 -9.84 -6.51
C LYS A 106 -4.57 -8.35 -6.84
N VAL A 107 -5.32 -7.61 -6.03
CA VAL A 107 -5.46 -6.15 -6.19
C VAL A 107 -4.12 -5.45 -5.95
N LEU A 108 -3.38 -5.87 -4.92
CA LEU A 108 -2.05 -5.32 -4.61
C LEU A 108 -1.02 -5.64 -5.69
N HIS A 109 -0.94 -6.90 -6.15
CA HIS A 109 -0.03 -7.29 -7.26
C HIS A 109 -0.29 -6.46 -8.51
N ARG A 110 -1.55 -6.36 -8.93
CA ARG A 110 -1.92 -5.56 -10.11
C ARG A 110 -1.43 -4.13 -9.97
N TRP A 111 -1.65 -3.50 -8.82
CA TRP A 111 -1.20 -2.13 -8.61
C TRP A 111 0.34 -2.01 -8.59
N VAL A 112 1.04 -2.92 -7.92
CA VAL A 112 2.51 -2.90 -7.85
C VAL A 112 3.15 -3.12 -9.23
N ASP A 113 2.59 -3.99 -10.06
CA ASP A 113 3.18 -4.37 -11.35
C ASP A 113 2.74 -3.46 -12.50
N GLU A 114 1.48 -2.99 -12.49
CA GLU A 114 0.91 -2.22 -13.61
C GLU A 114 0.90 -0.71 -13.32
N GLU A 115 0.47 -0.28 -12.13
CA GLU A 115 0.19 1.13 -11.84
C GLU A 115 1.36 1.87 -11.20
N TRP A 116 2.05 1.25 -10.23
CA TRP A 116 3.19 1.84 -9.54
C TRP A 116 4.33 2.23 -10.49
N PRO A 117 4.74 1.41 -11.49
CA PRO A 117 5.85 1.76 -12.37
C PRO A 117 5.56 2.95 -13.29
N LYS A 118 4.27 3.26 -13.55
CA LYS A 118 3.89 4.44 -14.33
C LYS A 118 4.24 5.74 -13.60
N ARG A 119 4.26 5.73 -12.26
CA ARG A 119 4.50 6.93 -11.43
C ARG A 119 5.95 7.43 -11.46
N GLY A 120 6.93 6.55 -11.70
CA GLY A 120 8.33 6.96 -11.89
C GLY A 120 8.71 7.29 -13.33
N ARG A 121 7.81 7.07 -14.29
CA ARG A 121 7.99 7.46 -15.70
C ARG A 121 7.41 8.85 -16.01
N GLY A 122 7.25 9.71 -15.00
CA GLY A 122 6.79 11.09 -15.20
C GLY A 122 5.38 11.25 -15.80
N ASP A 123 4.63 10.16 -15.95
CA ASP A 123 3.37 10.12 -16.72
C ASP A 123 2.13 10.50 -15.89
N HIS A 124 2.33 11.24 -14.79
CA HIS A 124 1.22 11.76 -14.00
C HIS A 124 1.28 13.29 -13.94
N PRO A 125 0.26 14.00 -14.47
CA PRO A 125 0.14 15.42 -14.22
C PRO A 125 -0.06 15.61 -12.72
N ARG A 126 0.83 16.39 -12.10
CA ARG A 126 0.63 16.91 -10.74
C ARG A 126 -0.55 17.87 -10.77
N ASN A 127 -1.76 17.36 -10.57
CA ASN A 127 -2.87 18.23 -10.24
C ASN A 127 -2.78 18.52 -8.74
N PHE A 128 -2.46 19.78 -8.43
CA PHE A 128 -2.57 20.41 -7.11
C PHE A 128 -4.04 20.77 -6.83
#